data_AF-M6RU38-F1
#
_entry.id   AF-M6RU38-F1
#
_cell.length_a   1.000
_cell.length_b   1.000
_cell.length_c   1.000
_cell.angle_alpha   90.00
_cell.angle_beta   90.00
_cell.angle_gamma   90.00
#
_symmetry.space_group_name_H-M   'P 1'
#
loop_
_entity.id
_entity.type
_entity.pdbx_description
1 polymer ?
#
loop_
_entity_poly.entity_id
_entity_poly.type
_entity_poly.pdbx_seq_one_letter_code
_entity_poly.pdbx_strand_id
1 'polypeptide(L)'
;MKHSSFYLTFLTILFIFPLLLWSESTSNEKKIEILIPDGSSGDSDWGKDFLQFEDLDLLGDASEENSKNLFEKAKENFLQSVDRFRKTNELMNLKRKEFDSLSFEADRYEWQKKVAAKILKEQLPET
;
A
#
# COMPACT_ATOMS: atom_id res chain seq x y z
N MET A 1 -27.11 28.69 2.24
CA MET A 1 -27.62 27.78 1.17
C MET A 1 -27.36 28.41 -0.20
N LYS A 2 -26.19 28.19 -0.81
CA LYS A 2 -25.86 28.68 -2.18
C LYS A 2 -25.20 27.60 -3.07
N HIS A 3 -25.04 26.37 -2.57
CA HIS A 3 -24.32 25.30 -3.28
C HIS A 3 -25.17 24.64 -4.39
N SER A 4 -26.51 24.69 -4.28
CA SER A 4 -27.41 24.05 -5.25
C SER A 4 -27.28 24.59 -6.67
N SER A 5 -26.95 25.88 -6.83
CA SER A 5 -26.80 26.49 -8.15
C SER A 5 -25.48 26.08 -8.83
N PHE A 6 -24.45 25.76 -8.04
CA PHE A 6 -23.11 25.44 -8.56
C PHE A 6 -23.08 24.05 -9.21
N TYR A 7 -23.76 23.08 -8.61
CA TYR A 7 -23.87 21.73 -9.16
C TYR A 7 -24.68 21.71 -10.46
N LEU A 8 -25.75 22.52 -10.55
CA LEU A 8 -26.53 22.65 -11.78
C LEU A 8 -25.72 23.25 -12.93
N THR A 9 -24.95 24.32 -12.68
CA THR A 9 -24.09 24.92 -13.70
C THR A 9 -22.96 23.98 -14.13
N PHE A 10 -22.40 23.21 -13.21
CA PHE A 10 -21.35 22.23 -13.53
C PHE A 10 -21.90 21.12 -14.43
N LEU A 11 -23.10 20.61 -14.11
CA LEU A 11 -23.73 19.53 -14.87
C LEU A 11 -24.14 19.97 -16.27
N THR A 12 -24.56 21.23 -16.46
CA THR A 12 -24.83 21.78 -17.79
C THR A 12 -23.57 21.94 -18.64
N ILE A 13 -22.44 22.35 -18.04
CA ILE A 13 -21.17 22.48 -18.77
C ILE A 13 -20.67 21.11 -19.22
N LEU A 14 -20.74 20.10 -18.33
CA LEU A 14 -20.31 18.74 -18.63
C LEU A 14 -21.07 18.12 -19.83
N PHE A 15 -22.36 18.46 -19.97
CA PHE A 15 -23.21 17.89 -21.03
C PHE A 15 -23.12 18.65 -22.37
N ILE A 16 -22.87 19.96 -22.34
CA ILE A 16 -22.82 20.80 -23.55
C ILE A 16 -21.42 20.78 -24.19
N PHE A 17 -20.36 20.60 -23.40
CA PHE A 17 -18.99 20.56 -23.88
C PHE A 17 -18.69 19.50 -24.96
N PRO A 18 -19.16 18.23 -24.86
CA PRO A 18 -18.92 17.24 -25.92
C PRO A 18 -19.73 17.50 -27.20
N LEU A 19 -20.85 18.23 -27.12
CA LEU A 19 -21.64 18.62 -28.30
C LEU A 19 -20.93 19.72 -29.12
N LEU A 20 -20.16 20.58 -28.46
CA LEU A 20 -19.37 21.62 -29.10
C LEU A 20 -18.14 21.05 -29.85
N LEU A 21 -17.57 19.95 -29.35
CA LEU A 21 -16.46 19.25 -30.01
C LEU A 21 -16.88 18.44 -31.24
N TRP A 22 -18.19 18.19 -31.41
CA TRP A 22 -18.71 17.39 -32.53
C TRP A 22 -19.14 18.24 -33.73
N SER A 23 -19.10 19.56 -33.60
CA SER A 23 -19.52 20.52 -34.63
C SER A 23 -18.34 20.97 -35.49
N GLU A 24 -17.77 20.08 -36.30
CA GLU A 24 -17.15 20.47 -37.56
C GLU A 24 -16.94 19.25 -38.47
N SER A 25 -17.86 19.05 -39.42
CA SER A 25 -17.61 18.23 -40.60
C SER A 25 -17.83 19.08 -41.85
N THR A 26 -17.03 20.13 -42.01
CA THR A 26 -16.88 20.76 -43.33
C THR A 26 -15.86 19.96 -44.12
N SER A 27 -16.39 19.04 -44.92
CA SER A 27 -15.70 18.34 -46.00
C SER A 27 -15.03 19.35 -46.93
N ASN A 28 -13.74 19.59 -46.73
CA ASN A 28 -12.85 20.13 -47.74
C ASN A 28 -11.69 19.14 -47.88
N GLU A 29 -11.79 18.31 -48.91
CA GLU A 29 -10.77 17.36 -49.34
C GLU A 29 -9.51 18.13 -49.80
N LYS A 30 -8.71 18.62 -48.86
CA LYS A 30 -7.29 18.86 -49.10
C LYS A 30 -6.57 17.63 -48.63
N LYS A 31 -6.07 16.82 -49.57
CA LYS A 31 -5.13 15.74 -49.31
C LYS A 31 -3.95 16.30 -48.50
N ILE A 32 -3.95 16.07 -47.19
CA ILE A 32 -2.86 16.46 -46.30
C ILE A 32 -1.80 15.39 -46.49
N GLU A 33 -0.83 15.65 -47.37
CA GLU A 33 0.39 14.84 -47.43
C GLU A 33 1.22 15.19 -46.20
N ILE A 34 1.08 14.36 -45.17
CA ILE A 34 1.91 14.44 -43.96
C ILE A 34 3.30 13.96 -44.37
N LEU A 35 4.18 14.91 -44.68
CA LEU A 35 5.61 14.65 -44.77
C LEU A 35 6.08 14.30 -43.36
N ILE A 36 6.12 13.01 -43.03
CA ILE A 36 6.82 12.55 -41.83
C ILE A 36 8.30 12.80 -42.13
N PRO A 37 8.99 13.68 -41.38
CA PRO A 37 10.42 13.84 -41.55
C PRO A 37 11.07 12.51 -41.16
N ASP A 38 11.56 11.75 -42.14
CA ASP A 38 12.49 10.68 -41.87
C ASP A 38 13.68 11.34 -41.17
N GLY A 39 13.93 11.00 -39.90
CA GLY A 39 15.00 11.54 -39.05
C GLY A 39 16.43 11.26 -39.56
N SER A 40 16.57 10.95 -40.85
CA SER A 40 17.79 10.70 -41.62
C SER A 40 18.64 11.96 -41.82
N SER A 41 18.04 13.17 -41.82
CA SER A 41 18.82 14.41 -41.88
C SER A 41 19.51 14.64 -40.53
N GLY A 42 20.85 14.59 -40.52
CA GLY A 42 21.69 14.61 -39.32
C GLY A 42 21.60 15.83 -38.41
N ASP A 43 20.70 16.78 -38.70
CA ASP A 43 20.43 18.02 -37.96
C ASP A 43 19.00 18.07 -37.38
N SER A 44 18.31 16.92 -37.33
CA SER A 44 16.95 16.83 -36.78
C SER A 44 16.98 16.76 -35.25
N ASP A 45 16.30 17.71 -34.59
CA ASP A 45 16.04 17.71 -33.15
C ASP A 45 15.21 16.50 -32.68
N TRP A 46 14.67 15.70 -33.61
CA TRP A 46 13.83 14.53 -33.30
C TRP A 46 14.62 13.27 -32.92
N GLY A 47 15.94 13.37 -32.78
CA GLY A 47 16.80 12.27 -32.34
C GLY A 47 17.00 11.21 -33.43
N LYS A 48 18.21 10.64 -33.50
CA LYS A 48 18.55 9.60 -34.49
C LYS A 48 17.96 8.23 -34.16
N ASP A 49 17.61 8.02 -32.90
CA ASP A 49 17.26 6.71 -32.39
C ASP A 49 15.77 6.71 -32.10
N PHE A 50 15.01 6.06 -32.98
CA PHE A 50 13.65 5.64 -32.65
C PHE A 50 13.73 4.90 -31.31
N LEU A 51 13.20 5.52 -30.24
CA LEU A 51 13.07 4.88 -28.94
C LEU A 51 12.33 3.57 -29.19
N GLN A 52 13.06 2.45 -29.09
CA GLN A 52 12.46 1.13 -29.17
C GLN A 52 11.41 1.11 -28.05
N PHE A 53 10.14 1.08 -28.45
CA PHE A 53 9.05 0.85 -27.51
C PHE A 53 9.26 -0.55 -26.96
N GLU A 54 9.81 -0.62 -25.76
CA GLU A 54 9.92 -1.85 -24.99
C GLU A 54 8.54 -2.06 -24.36
N ASP A 55 7.84 -3.10 -24.82
CA ASP A 55 6.55 -3.47 -24.25
C ASP A 55 6.75 -3.79 -22.76
N LEU A 56 6.28 -2.89 -21.89
CA LEU A 56 6.25 -3.15 -20.46
C LEU A 56 5.28 -4.29 -20.19
N ASP A 57 5.81 -5.44 -19.75
CA ASP A 57 4.98 -6.56 -19.28
C ASP A 57 4.32 -6.19 -17.94
N LEU A 58 3.19 -5.49 -18.02
CA LEU A 58 2.35 -5.10 -16.88
C LEU A 58 1.76 -6.30 -16.13
N LEU A 59 1.83 -7.52 -16.69
CA LEU A 59 1.16 -8.71 -16.17
C LEU A 59 2.13 -9.74 -15.58
N GLY A 60 3.44 -9.47 -15.54
CA GLY A 60 4.43 -10.38 -14.94
C GLY A 60 4.12 -10.74 -13.48
N ASP A 61 3.51 -9.81 -12.74
CA ASP A 61 3.06 -10.01 -11.36
C ASP A 61 1.74 -10.79 -11.24
N ALA A 62 0.95 -10.88 -12.31
CA ALA A 62 -0.35 -11.56 -12.35
C ALA A 62 -0.27 -12.99 -12.91
N SER A 63 0.94 -13.56 -13.02
CA SER A 63 1.10 -14.96 -13.38
C SER A 63 0.68 -15.88 -12.22
N GLU A 64 -0.03 -16.97 -12.54
CA GLU A 64 -0.51 -17.96 -11.56
C GLU A 64 0.66 -18.58 -10.76
N GLU A 65 1.80 -18.81 -11.42
CA GLU A 65 2.99 -19.36 -10.80
C GLU A 65 3.62 -18.40 -9.78
N ASN A 66 3.70 -17.09 -10.09
CA ASN A 66 4.20 -16.09 -9.15
C ASN A 66 3.25 -15.96 -7.95
N SER A 67 1.94 -15.97 -8.19
CA SER A 67 0.93 -15.94 -7.13
C SER A 67 1.03 -17.15 -6.19
N LYS A 68 1.27 -18.35 -6.74
CA LYS A 68 1.46 -19.57 -5.96
C LYS A 68 2.74 -19.55 -5.12
N ASN A 69 3.84 -19.06 -5.70
CA ASN A 69 5.12 -18.92 -4.98
C ASN A 69 5.01 -17.89 -3.85
N LEU A 70 4.35 -16.75 -4.09
CA LEU A 70 4.10 -15.75 -3.06
C LEU A 70 3.21 -16.30 -1.93
N PHE A 71 2.21 -17.12 -2.28
CA PHE A 71 1.35 -17.77 -1.29
C PHE A 71 2.12 -18.76 -0.40
N GLU A 72 2.92 -19.66 -0.98
CA GLU A 72 3.70 -20.62 -0.20
C GLU A 72 4.73 -19.89 0.69
N LYS A 73 5.37 -18.82 0.19
CA LYS A 73 6.26 -17.98 0.98
C LYS A 73 5.53 -17.30 2.14
N ALA A 74 4.33 -16.77 1.90
CA ALA A 74 3.52 -16.14 2.94
C ALA A 74 3.11 -17.16 4.03
N LYS A 75 2.73 -18.38 3.62
CA LYS A 75 2.40 -19.48 4.51
C LYS A 75 3.60 -19.93 5.35
N GLU A 76 4.78 -20.07 4.76
CA GLU A 76 6.00 -20.40 5.48
C GLU A 76 6.33 -19.32 6.54
N ASN A 77 6.30 -18.05 6.15
CA ASN A 77 6.52 -16.93 7.06
C ASN A 77 5.51 -16.88 8.22
N PHE A 78 4.24 -17.19 7.93
CA PHE A 78 3.20 -17.28 8.96
C PHE A 78 3.51 -18.38 9.96
N LEU A 79 3.81 -19.61 9.49
CA LEU A 79 4.16 -20.73 10.35
C LEU A 79 5.39 -20.44 11.20
N GLN A 80 6.41 -19.82 10.62
CA GLN A 80 7.61 -19.39 11.35
C GLN A 80 7.27 -18.38 12.45
N SER A 81 6.39 -17.42 12.17
CA SER A 81 5.97 -16.40 13.12
C SER A 81 5.17 -17.00 14.27
N VAL A 82 4.28 -17.96 13.98
CA VAL A 82 3.53 -18.71 15.01
C VAL A 82 4.47 -19.52 15.90
N ASP A 83 5.46 -20.20 15.33
CA ASP A 83 6.43 -20.96 16.13
C ASP A 83 7.30 -20.05 17.01
N ARG A 84 7.73 -18.89 16.50
CA ARG A 84 8.43 -17.87 17.28
C ARG A 84 7.57 -17.35 18.42
N PHE A 85 6.30 -17.04 18.16
CA PHE A 85 5.36 -16.60 19.18
C PHE A 85 5.21 -17.64 20.29
N ARG A 86 5.03 -18.91 19.92
CA ARG A 86 4.93 -20.02 20.88
C ARG A 86 6.18 -20.13 21.75
N LYS A 87 7.37 -20.12 21.14
CA LYS A 87 8.65 -20.18 21.87
C LYS A 87 8.83 -19.00 22.83
N THR A 88 8.51 -17.79 22.37
CA THR A 88 8.58 -16.60 23.23
C THR A 88 7.57 -16.68 24.38
N ASN A 89 6.37 -17.19 24.14
CA ASN A 89 5.37 -17.39 25.19
C ASN A 89 5.82 -18.42 26.23
N GLU A 90 6.40 -19.54 25.78
CA GLU A 90 7.01 -20.55 26.66
C GLU A 90 8.14 -19.94 27.50
N LEU A 91 9.03 -19.16 26.88
CA LEU A 91 10.13 -18.47 27.57
C LEU A 91 9.60 -17.44 28.58
N MET A 92 8.61 -16.63 28.21
CA MET A 92 7.98 -15.67 29.11
C MET A 92 7.36 -16.37 30.33
N ASN A 93 6.67 -17.50 30.12
CA ASN A 93 6.11 -18.28 31.21
C ASN A 93 7.18 -18.88 32.11
N LEU A 94 8.30 -19.36 31.55
CA LEU A 94 9.46 -19.79 32.34
C LEU A 94 10.04 -18.64 33.15
N LYS A 95 10.23 -17.47 32.54
CA LYS A 95 10.74 -16.26 33.23
C LYS A 95 9.81 -15.80 34.36
N ARG A 96 8.49 -15.89 34.16
CA ARG A 96 7.51 -15.61 35.21
C ARG A 96 7.64 -16.60 36.36
N LYS A 97 7.75 -17.89 36.07
CA LYS A 97 7.98 -18.92 37.11
C LYS A 97 9.31 -18.74 37.84
N GLU A 98 10.38 -18.41 37.12
CA GLU A 98 11.69 -18.08 37.71
C GLU A 98 11.57 -16.88 38.64
N PHE A 99 10.91 -15.81 38.20
CA PHE A 99 10.65 -14.62 39.02
C PHE A 99 9.82 -14.94 40.26
N ASP A 100 8.72 -15.67 40.11
CA ASP A 100 7.86 -16.06 41.23
C ASP A 100 8.58 -16.99 42.22
N SER A 101 9.58 -17.77 41.76
CA SER A 101 10.40 -18.62 42.62
C SER A 101 11.48 -17.87 43.40
N LEU A 102 11.80 -16.63 43.00
CA LEU A 102 12.78 -15.79 43.69
C LEU A 102 12.10 -15.15 44.91
N SER A 103 12.53 -15.56 46.10
CA SER A 103 12.18 -14.86 47.34
C SER A 103 13.11 -13.67 47.52
N PHE A 104 12.61 -12.45 47.33
CA PHE A 104 13.37 -11.24 47.61
C PHE A 104 13.40 -10.96 49.12
N GLU A 105 14.57 -10.59 49.64
CA GLU A 105 14.72 -10.22 51.06
C GLU A 105 13.88 -8.99 51.45
N ALA A 106 13.57 -8.12 50.47
CA ALA A 106 12.70 -6.96 50.63
C ALA A 106 11.21 -7.31 50.80
N ASP A 107 10.80 -8.53 50.44
CA ASP A 107 9.42 -9.05 50.58
C ASP A 107 9.30 -10.06 51.73
N ARG A 108 10.17 -9.94 52.74
CA ARG A 108 10.19 -10.81 53.92
C ARG A 108 8.85 -10.81 54.66
N TYR A 109 8.11 -9.70 54.64
CA TYR A 109 6.84 -9.57 55.34
C TYR A 109 5.65 -9.48 54.38
N GLU A 110 4.56 -10.17 54.71
CA GLU A 110 3.33 -10.25 53.91
C GLU A 110 2.67 -8.90 53.61
N TRP A 111 2.87 -7.89 54.45
CA TRP A 111 2.33 -6.56 54.22
C TRP A 111 3.05 -5.81 53.08
N GLN A 112 4.34 -6.10 52.85
CA GLN A 112 5.15 -5.49 51.78
C GLN A 112 4.68 -5.99 50.41
N LYS A 113 4.48 -7.30 50.28
CA LYS A 113 3.89 -7.94 49.09
C LYS A 113 2.52 -7.37 48.75
N LYS A 114 1.66 -7.14 49.75
CA LYS A 114 0.31 -6.56 49.57
C LYS A 114 0.36 -5.12 49.05
N VAL A 115 1.32 -4.32 49.52
CA VAL A 115 1.52 -2.95 49.03
C VAL A 115 2.02 -2.95 47.59
N ALA A 116 3.03 -3.77 47.29
CA ALA A 116 3.55 -3.90 45.92
C ALA A 116 2.46 -4.37 44.94
N ALA A 117 1.69 -5.39 45.30
CA ALA A 117 0.58 -5.89 44.47
C ALA A 117 -0.53 -4.84 44.26
N LYS A 118 -0.79 -3.99 45.25
CA LYS A 118 -1.75 -2.89 45.14
C LYS A 118 -1.25 -1.82 44.16
N ILE A 119 0.00 -1.40 44.28
CA ILE A 119 0.65 -0.43 43.37
C ILE A 119 0.63 -0.96 41.93
N LEU A 120 0.94 -2.24 41.74
CA LEU A 120 1.00 -2.87 40.42
C LEU A 120 -0.39 -2.95 39.76
N LYS A 121 -1.45 -3.20 40.54
CA LYS A 121 -2.84 -3.14 40.06
C LYS A 121 -3.29 -1.73 39.70
N GLU A 122 -2.88 -0.73 40.46
CA GLU A 122 -3.26 0.67 40.23
C GLU A 122 -2.54 1.29 39.01
N GLN A 123 -1.39 0.74 38.63
CA GLN A 123 -0.60 1.15 37.45
C GLN A 123 -1.10 0.51 36.13
N LEU A 124 -1.92 -0.53 36.18
CA LEU A 124 -2.51 -1.16 35.00
C LEU A 124 -3.93 -0.63 34.80
N PRO A 125 -4.20 0.17 33.75
CA PRO A 125 -5.56 0.56 33.42
C PRO A 125 -6.35 -0.70 33.09
N GLU A 126 -7.49 -0.91 33.76
CA GLU A 126 -8.44 -1.96 33.40
C GLU A 126 -8.91 -1.71 31.97
N THR A 127 -8.45 -2.55 31.04
CA THR A 127 -8.95 -2.65 29.67
C THR A 127 -10.19 -3.51 29.61
#